data_AF-A0A9E0S6N2-F1
#
_entry.id   AF-A0A9E0S6N2-F1
#
_cell.length_a   1.000
_cell.length_b   1.000
_cell.length_c   1.000
_cell.angle_alpha   90.00
_cell.angle_beta   90.00
_cell.angle_gamma   90.00
#
_symmetry.space_group_name_H-M   'P 1'
#
loop_
_entity.id
_entity.type
_entity.pdbx_description
1 polymer ?
#
loop_
_entity_poly.entity_id
_entity_poly.type
_entity_poly.pdbx_seq_one_letter_code
_entity_poly.pdbx_strand_id
1 'polypeptide(L)'
;MNRPLHSHQGFKFAMITLVGIIIFISLHLLVANNILAIDVYTYLSSFVVVLVFVTTITGCVYSLRGLKDPYSLKKLLALVVNLLLMLLLIGTIVANLIDVKNALN
;
A
#
# COMPACT_ATOMS: atom_id res chain seq x y z
N MET A 1 -12.99 15.81 26.58
CA MET A 1 -13.03 16.07 25.13
C MET A 1 -12.61 14.77 24.42
N ASN A 2 -13.56 13.96 23.96
CA ASN A 2 -13.28 12.68 23.29
C ASN A 2 -12.75 12.98 21.88
N ARG A 3 -11.43 13.00 21.68
CA ARG A 3 -10.87 13.02 20.33
C ARG A 3 -11.14 11.66 19.68
N PRO A 4 -11.64 11.59 18.44
CA PRO A 4 -11.79 10.31 17.77
C PRO A 4 -10.43 9.63 17.68
N LEU A 5 -10.33 8.37 18.08
CA LEU A 5 -9.09 7.59 18.01
C LEU A 5 -8.69 7.38 16.54
N HIS A 6 -7.87 8.28 16.01
CA HIS A 6 -7.36 8.22 14.65
C HIS A 6 -6.44 7.01 14.45
N SER A 7 -5.85 6.49 15.54
CA SER A 7 -5.07 5.25 15.56
C SER A 7 -5.81 4.04 14.96
N HIS A 8 -7.13 3.93 15.13
CA HIS A 8 -7.87 2.77 14.63
C HIS A 8 -8.02 2.81 13.10
N GLN A 9 -8.11 4.01 12.53
CA GLN A 9 -8.22 4.21 11.08
C GLN A 9 -6.89 3.88 10.39
N GLY A 10 -5.76 4.31 10.94
CA GLY A 10 -4.43 3.97 10.39
C GLY A 10 -4.21 2.47 10.25
N PHE A 11 -4.62 1.69 11.26
CA PHE A 11 -4.53 0.22 11.22
C PHE A 11 -5.42 -0.40 10.13
N LYS A 12 -6.66 0.11 9.95
CA LYS A 12 -7.56 -0.37 8.88
C LYS A 12 -6.95 -0.16 7.50
N PHE A 13 -6.39 1.01 7.24
CA PHE A 13 -5.74 1.29 5.95
C PHE A 13 -4.52 0.39 5.73
N ALA A 14 -3.73 0.12 6.77
CA ALA A 14 -2.61 -0.82 6.68
C ALA A 14 -3.09 -2.22 6.24
N MET A 15 -4.16 -2.72 6.86
CA MET A 15 -4.76 -4.01 6.50
C MET A 15 -5.31 -4.03 5.08
N ILE A 16 -6.03 -2.98 4.67
CA ILE A 16 -6.55 -2.88 3.30
C ILE A 16 -5.41 -2.88 2.28
N THR A 17 -4.32 -2.16 2.57
CA THR A 17 -3.14 -2.10 1.71
C THR A 17 -2.49 -3.47 1.58
N LEU A 18 -2.31 -4.20 2.68
CA LEU A 18 -1.77 -5.56 2.67
C LEU A 18 -2.63 -6.52 1.85
N VAL A 19 -3.96 -6.45 1.99
CA VAL A 19 -4.89 -7.23 1.17
C VAL A 19 -4.75 -6.87 -0.31
N GLY A 20 -4.63 -5.58 -0.65
CA GLY A 20 -4.40 -5.13 -2.02
C GLY A 20 -3.10 -5.69 -2.61
N ILE A 21 -2.01 -5.70 -1.83
CA ILE A 21 -0.73 -6.30 -2.24
C ILE A 21 -0.87 -7.81 -2.48
N ILE A 22 -1.56 -8.53 -1.60
CA ILE A 22 -1.80 -9.97 -1.77
C ILE A 22 -2.61 -10.22 -3.05
N ILE A 23 -3.67 -9.44 -3.30
CA ILE A 23 -4.47 -9.53 -4.53
C ILE A 23 -3.59 -9.28 -5.76
N PHE A 24 -2.73 -8.25 -5.73
CA PHE A 24 -1.81 -7.97 -6.83
C PHE A 24 -0.87 -9.14 -7.11
N ILE A 25 -0.28 -9.75 -6.07
CA ILE A 25 0.60 -10.92 -6.19
C ILE A 25 -0.18 -12.11 -6.77
N SER A 26 -1.41 -12.35 -6.29
CA SER A 26 -2.27 -13.41 -6.82
C SER A 26 -2.60 -13.19 -8.30
N LEU A 27 -2.95 -11.96 -8.71
CA LEU A 27 -3.20 -11.63 -10.12
C LEU A 27 -1.96 -11.90 -10.99
N HIS A 28 -0.78 -11.51 -10.50
CA HIS A 28 0.48 -11.76 -11.20
C HIS A 28 0.77 -13.26 -11.34
N LEU A 29 0.49 -14.05 -10.30
CA LEU A 29 0.62 -15.50 -10.35
C LEU A 29 -0.36 -16.13 -11.35
N LEU A 30 -1.60 -15.64 -11.42
CA LEU A 30 -2.61 -16.15 -12.34
C LEU A 30 -2.24 -15.90 -13.81
N VAL A 31 -1.71 -14.70 -14.14
CA VAL A 31 -1.24 -14.42 -15.51
C VAL A 31 0.02 -15.24 -15.85
N ALA A 32 0.94 -15.42 -14.89
CA ALA A 32 2.14 -16.24 -15.08
C ALA A 32 1.83 -17.72 -15.36
N ASN A 33 0.71 -18.24 -14.85
CA ASN A 33 0.24 -19.61 -15.09
C ASN A 33 -0.71 -19.73 -16.30
N ASN A 34 -0.82 -18.69 -17.14
CA ASN A 34 -1.72 -18.62 -18.30
C ASN A 34 -3.21 -18.84 -17.96
N ILE A 35 -3.61 -18.63 -16.70
CA ILE A 35 -5.01 -18.75 -16.24
C ILE A 35 -5.78 -17.47 -16.57
N LEU A 36 -5.11 -16.33 -16.53
CA LEU A 36 -5.69 -15.01 -16.77
C LEU A 36 -5.09 -14.39 -18.03
N ALA A 37 -5.94 -13.84 -18.90
CA ALA A 37 -5.50 -13.12 -20.09
C ALA A 37 -4.71 -11.85 -19.72
N ILE A 38 -3.70 -11.50 -20.52
CA ILE A 38 -2.80 -10.38 -20.22
C ILE A 38 -3.51 -9.03 -20.23
N ASP A 39 -4.51 -8.85 -21.09
CA ASP A 39 -5.32 -7.62 -21.15
C ASP A 39 -6.11 -7.44 -19.86
N VAL A 40 -6.77 -8.51 -19.41
CA VAL A 40 -7.55 -8.54 -18.17
C VAL A 40 -6.66 -8.31 -16.96
N TYR A 41 -5.49 -8.95 -16.92
CA TYR A 41 -4.47 -8.69 -15.90
C TYR A 41 -4.06 -7.22 -15.87
N THR A 42 -3.81 -6.61 -17.03
CA THR A 42 -3.36 -5.22 -17.13
C THR A 42 -4.38 -4.26 -16.51
N TYR A 43 -5.67 -4.41 -16.83
CA TYR A 43 -6.72 -3.56 -16.25
C TYR A 43 -6.88 -3.78 -14.74
N LEU A 44 -6.97 -5.04 -14.29
CA LEU A 44 -7.18 -5.37 -12.87
C LEU A 44 -5.98 -4.95 -12.01
N SER A 45 -4.77 -5.29 -12.44
CA SER A 45 -3.54 -4.97 -11.70
C SER A 45 -3.35 -3.45 -11.60
N SER A 46 -3.59 -2.70 -12.68
CA SER A 46 -3.51 -1.23 -12.67
C SER A 46 -4.47 -0.62 -11.65
N PHE A 47 -5.72 -1.10 -11.61
CA PHE A 47 -6.70 -0.65 -10.63
C PHE A 47 -6.27 -0.95 -9.19
N VAL A 48 -5.77 -2.16 -8.94
CA VAL A 48 -5.28 -2.57 -7.61
C VAL A 48 -4.08 -1.73 -7.18
N VAL A 49 -3.13 -1.45 -8.08
CA VAL A 49 -1.95 -0.62 -7.79
C VAL A 49 -2.36 0.80 -7.40
N VAL A 50 -3.31 1.42 -8.11
CA VAL A 50 -3.83 2.75 -7.76
C VAL A 50 -4.48 2.73 -6.37
N LEU A 51 -5.27 1.70 -6.05
CA LEU A 51 -5.86 1.55 -4.72
C LEU A 51 -4.80 1.40 -3.63
N VAL A 52 -3.78 0.56 -3.85
CA VAL A 52 -2.64 0.39 -2.92
C VAL A 52 -1.93 1.72 -2.70
N PHE A 53 -1.72 2.51 -3.76
CA PHE A 53 -1.09 3.83 -3.68
C PHE A 53 -1.88 4.78 -2.77
N VAL A 54 -3.18 4.94 -3.04
CA VAL A 54 -4.06 5.84 -2.29
C VAL A 54 -4.20 5.40 -0.83
N THR A 55 -4.35 4.10 -0.59
CA THR A 55 -4.52 3.54 0.76
C THR A 55 -3.25 3.61 1.59
N THR A 56 -2.06 3.44 0.98
CA THR A 56 -0.76 3.61 1.64
C THR A 56 -0.58 5.05 2.15
N ILE A 57 -0.80 6.04 1.28
CA ILE A 57 -0.66 7.46 1.64
C ILE A 57 -1.66 7.82 2.74
N THR A 58 -2.93 7.44 2.54
CA THR A 58 -4.00 7.72 3.50
C THR A 58 -3.73 7.08 4.86
N GLY A 59 -3.30 5.81 4.87
CA GLY A 59 -2.94 5.09 6.09
C GLY A 59 -1.78 5.73 6.83
N CYS A 60 -0.74 6.15 6.10
CA CYS A 60 0.38 6.89 6.68
C CYS A 60 -0.08 8.21 7.32
N VAL A 61 -0.89 9.01 6.63
CA VAL A 61 -1.44 10.27 7.17
C VAL A 61 -2.24 10.04 8.46
N TYR A 62 -3.10 9.02 8.51
CA TYR A 62 -3.87 8.69 9.71
C TYR A 62 -2.99 8.18 10.86
N SER A 63 -2.00 7.34 10.58
CA SER A 63 -1.03 6.88 11.58
C SER A 63 -0.22 8.05 12.15
N LEU A 64 0.20 9.00 11.32
CA LEU A 64 0.92 10.20 11.74
C LEU A 64 0.04 11.15 12.57
N ARG A 65 -1.20 11.41 12.16
CA ARG A 65 -2.15 12.21 12.95
C ARG A 65 -2.46 11.58 14.30
N GLY A 66 -2.51 10.26 14.34
CA GLY A 66 -2.70 9.49 15.57
C GLY A 66 -1.56 9.64 16.57
N LEU A 67 -0.35 10.11 16.21
CA LEU A 67 0.80 10.18 17.16
C LEU A 67 0.47 10.91 18.48
N LYS A 68 -0.42 11.90 18.46
CA LYS A 68 -0.83 12.66 19.66
C LYS A 68 -1.83 11.92 20.57
N ASP A 69 -2.38 10.79 20.14
CA ASP A 69 -3.27 9.94 20.94
C ASP A 69 -2.48 9.13 22.00
N PRO A 70 -3.10 8.67 23.11
CA PRO A 70 -2.43 7.81 24.08
C PRO A 70 -1.77 6.57 23.43
N TYR A 71 -0.62 6.17 23.96
CA TYR A 71 0.16 5.05 23.43
C TYR A 71 -0.59 3.72 23.58
N SER A 72 -0.63 2.94 22.51
CA SER A 72 -1.19 1.58 22.47
C SER A 72 -0.36 0.72 21.51
N LEU A 73 -0.23 -0.58 21.77
CA LEU A 73 0.48 -1.51 20.89
C LEU A 73 -0.09 -1.52 19.46
N LYS A 74 -1.42 -1.43 19.32
CA LYS A 74 -2.08 -1.38 18.00
C LYS A 74 -1.66 -0.17 17.18
N LYS A 75 -1.40 0.96 17.86
CA LYS A 75 -0.96 2.21 17.25
C LYS A 75 0.49 2.12 16.78
N LEU A 76 1.37 1.57 17.61
CA LEU A 76 2.77 1.36 17.26
C LEU A 76 2.86 0.46 16.02
N LEU A 77 2.12 -0.66 16.02
CA LEU A 77 2.05 -1.55 14.86
C LEU A 77 1.50 -0.85 13.62
N ALA A 78 0.40 -0.10 13.74
CA ALA A 78 -0.16 0.66 12.62
C ALA A 78 0.81 1.69 12.04
N LEU A 79 1.61 2.35 12.89
CA LEU A 79 2.61 3.31 12.46
C LEU A 79 3.77 2.60 11.74
N VAL A 80 4.31 1.54 12.33
CA VAL A 80 5.44 0.78 11.75
C VAL A 80 5.03 0.17 10.41
N VAL A 81 3.87 -0.49 10.33
CA VAL A 81 3.40 -1.11 9.08
C VAL A 81 3.17 -0.05 8.00
N ASN A 82 2.49 1.06 8.31
CA ASN A 82 2.26 2.11 7.30
C ASN A 82 3.56 2.79 6.85
N LEU A 83 4.56 2.93 7.73
CA LEU A 83 5.89 3.43 7.35
C LEU A 83 6.62 2.46 6.42
N LEU A 84 6.60 1.16 6.72
CA LEU A 84 7.18 0.13 5.86
C LEU A 84 6.50 0.11 4.48
N LEU A 85 5.18 0.20 4.45
CA LEU A 85 4.41 0.29 3.20
C LEU A 85 4.78 1.56 2.40
N MET A 86 4.97 2.69 3.08
CA MET A 86 5.42 3.93 2.42
C MET A 86 6.84 3.79 1.86
N LEU A 87 7.76 3.19 2.60
CA LEU A 87 9.13 2.96 2.12
C LEU A 87 9.13 2.02 0.92
N LEU A 88 8.31 0.96 0.95
CA LEU A 88 8.12 0.08 -0.19
C LEU A 88 7.63 0.86 -1.41
N LEU A 89 6.63 1.74 -1.22
CA LEU A 89 6.09 2.55 -2.30
C LEU A 89 7.15 3.48 -2.92
N ILE A 90 7.93 4.18 -2.09
CA ILE A 90 9.05 5.03 -2.57
C ILE A 90 10.05 4.17 -3.34
N GLY A 91 10.43 3.01 -2.79
CA GLY A 91 11.36 2.09 -3.44
C GLY A 91 10.87 1.65 -4.82
N THR A 92 9.60 1.30 -4.95
CA THR A 92 8.98 0.94 -6.24
C THR A 92 8.98 2.10 -7.23
N ILE A 93 8.66 3.32 -6.79
CA ILE A 93 8.71 4.50 -7.67
C ILE A 93 10.14 4.73 -8.16
N VAL A 94 11.12 4.68 -7.27
CA VAL A 94 12.54 4.88 -7.62
C VAL A 94 13.03 3.81 -8.59
N ALA A 95 12.69 2.53 -8.35
CA ALA A 95 13.04 1.44 -9.26
C ALA A 95 12.45 1.67 -10.67
N ASN A 96 11.16 2.00 -10.74
CA ASN A 96 10.51 2.28 -12.02
C ASN A 96 11.14 3.48 -12.75
N LEU A 97 11.54 4.54 -12.03
CA LEU A 97 12.23 5.69 -12.62
C LEU A 97 13.61 5.30 -13.18
N ILE A 98 14.33 4.42 -12.49
CA ILE A 98 15.62 3.88 -12.97
C ILE A 98 15.40 3.06 -14.23
N ASP A 99 14.39 2.19 -14.26
CA ASP A 99 14.08 1.35 -15.42
C ASP A 99 13.69 2.20 -16.65
N VAL A 100 12.86 3.23 -16.46
CA VAL A 100 12.50 4.17 -17.53
C VAL A 100 13.73 4.92 -18.04
N LYS A 101 14.60 5.40 -17.14
CA LYS A 101 15.84 6.06 -17.52
C LYS A 101 16.75 5.13 -18.33
N ASN A 102 16.86 3.86 -17.94
CA ASN A 102 17.68 2.87 -18.63
C ASN A 102 17.09 2.47 -19.99
N ALA A 103 15.77 2.52 -20.16
CA ALA A 103 15.12 2.23 -21.44
C ALA A 103 15.22 3.39 -22.45
N LEU A 104 15.46 4.62 -21.98
CA LEU A 104 15.57 5.83 -22.81
C LEU A 104 17.01 6.18 -23.23
N ASN A 105 18.01 5.57 -22.59
CA ASN A 105 19.44 5.71 -22.91
C ASN A 105 19.95 4.54 -23.73
#